data_AF-R5MHF8-F1
#
_entry.id   AF-R5MHF8-F1
#
_cell.length_a   1.000
_cell.length_b   1.000
_cell.length_c   1.000
_cell.angle_alpha   90.00
_cell.angle_beta   90.00
_cell.angle_gamma   90.00
#
_symmetry.space_group_name_H-M   'P 1'
#
loop_
_entity.id
_entity.type
_entity.pdbx_description
1 polymer ?
#
loop_
_entity_poly.entity_id
_entity_poly.type
_entity_poly.pdbx_seq_one_letter_code
_entity_poly.pdbx_strand_id
1 'polypeptide(L)'
;MKEYKIGIIEDSPDELKAIIRTIYENLHTICNVSYVDYSCNLNCNNIVEKIKNDITDSKIMLLIIDNKLLVKDKCVIGTSIYEEIKKITSDFPVIIMTNYRDEAYKSDYVDPDKVYDKEKFFMNGEYTKEKINSIRLTMENYNKIKNEIISRQKKIIDEYTSQKNAADAQEKLNEILELDLEIKKYTPVETSYLEQLISPNRVKHVFDLLKEMNDMLD
;
A
#
# COMPACT_ATOMS: atom_id res chain seq x y z
N MET A 1 -21.37 5.74 7.50
CA MET A 1 -20.24 6.61 7.08
C MET A 1 -19.15 5.72 6.52
N LYS A 2 -18.39 6.19 5.51
CA LYS A 2 -17.16 5.52 5.07
C LYS A 2 -16.17 5.44 6.22
N GLU A 3 -15.35 4.40 6.26
CA GLU A 3 -14.28 4.24 7.23
C GLU A 3 -12.92 4.37 6.53
N TYR A 4 -12.04 5.18 7.10
CA TYR A 4 -10.64 5.29 6.69
C TYR A 4 -9.73 4.78 7.81
N LYS A 5 -8.71 4.03 7.43
CA LYS A 5 -7.77 3.43 8.36
C LYS A 5 -6.36 3.88 7.99
N ILE A 6 -5.71 4.62 8.88
CA ILE A 6 -4.43 5.28 8.60
C ILE A 6 -3.36 4.74 9.54
N GLY A 7 -2.27 4.24 8.98
CA GLY A 7 -1.05 3.94 9.71
C GLY A 7 -0.21 5.20 9.90
N ILE A 8 0.38 5.40 11.09
CA ILE A 8 1.27 6.54 11.36
C ILE A 8 2.57 6.05 12.01
N ILE A 9 3.71 6.52 11.49
CA ILE A 9 5.04 6.37 12.09
C ILE A 9 5.54 7.77 12.44
N GLU A 10 5.60 8.07 13.74
CA GLU A 10 5.93 9.40 14.26
C GLU A 10 6.49 9.28 15.68
N ASP A 11 7.78 9.53 15.88
CA ASP A 11 8.44 9.33 17.17
C ASP A 11 8.08 10.39 18.21
N SER A 12 7.59 11.57 17.78
CA SER A 12 7.12 12.62 18.69
C SER A 12 5.64 12.42 19.05
N PRO A 13 5.28 12.13 20.33
CA PRO A 13 3.90 11.96 20.73
C PRO A 13 3.02 13.20 20.50
N ASP A 14 3.61 14.40 20.54
CA ASP A 14 2.90 15.65 20.32
C ASP A 14 2.64 15.90 18.83
N GLU A 15 3.60 15.58 17.96
CA GLU A 15 3.38 15.64 16.52
C GLU A 15 2.40 14.56 16.05
N LEU A 16 2.44 13.35 16.62
CA LEU A 16 1.47 12.29 16.37
C LEU A 16 0.05 12.77 16.69
N LYS A 17 -0.15 13.37 17.87
CA LYS A 17 -1.44 13.95 18.25
C LYS A 17 -1.86 15.09 17.33
N ALA A 18 -0.92 15.93 16.88
CA ALA A 18 -1.20 17.01 15.96
C ALA A 18 -1.70 16.47 14.61
N ILE A 19 -1.02 15.47 14.03
CA ILE A 19 -1.44 14.79 12.80
C ILE A 19 -2.85 14.23 12.95
N ILE A 20 -3.09 13.44 14.02
CA ILE A 20 -4.40 12.83 14.29
C ILE A 20 -5.48 13.90 14.41
N ARG A 21 -5.25 14.94 15.22
CA ARG A 21 -6.20 16.02 15.45
C ARG A 21 -6.53 16.75 14.14
N THR A 22 -5.52 17.15 13.37
CA THR A 22 -5.73 17.88 12.11
C THR A 22 -6.52 17.05 11.11
N ILE A 23 -6.23 15.74 10.98
CA ILE A 23 -7.00 14.85 10.10
C ILE A 23 -8.44 14.72 10.61
N TYR A 24 -8.62 14.47 11.90
CA TYR A 24 -9.92 14.31 12.52
C TYR A 24 -10.80 15.55 12.33
N GLU A 25 -10.30 16.75 12.66
CA GLU A 25 -11.03 18.01 12.53
C GLU A 25 -11.59 18.25 11.12
N ASN A 26 -10.88 17.80 10.08
CA ASN A 26 -11.28 17.99 8.69
C ASN A 26 -12.15 16.85 8.11
N LEU A 27 -12.12 15.65 8.71
CA LEU A 27 -12.76 14.46 8.13
C LEU A 27 -13.89 13.86 8.96
N HIS A 28 -13.95 14.11 10.27
CA HIS A 28 -14.88 13.44 11.20
C HIS A 28 -16.37 13.63 10.86
N THR A 29 -16.72 14.74 10.20
CA THR A 29 -18.10 15.02 9.80
C THR A 29 -18.56 14.22 8.58
N ILE A 30 -17.62 13.65 7.81
CA ILE A 30 -17.88 13.00 6.52
C ILE A 30 -17.58 11.49 6.59
N CYS A 31 -16.61 11.08 7.40
CA CYS A 31 -16.16 9.70 7.53
C CYS A 31 -15.63 9.39 8.93
N ASN A 32 -15.63 8.10 9.26
CA ASN A 32 -14.94 7.59 10.44
C ASN A 32 -13.46 7.41 10.09
N VAL A 33 -12.56 7.83 10.97
CA VAL A 33 -11.12 7.65 10.81
C VAL A 33 -10.59 6.87 12.00
N SER A 34 -9.85 5.80 11.71
CA SER A 34 -9.12 4.99 12.69
C SER A 34 -7.63 5.05 12.41
N TYR A 35 -6.83 4.91 13.47
CA TYR A 35 -5.39 5.09 13.40
C TYR A 35 -4.67 3.87 13.97
N VAL A 36 -3.57 3.47 13.34
CA VAL A 36 -2.61 2.50 13.86
C VAL A 36 -1.29 3.21 14.09
N ASP A 37 -0.87 3.27 15.35
CA ASP A 37 0.41 3.84 15.77
C ASP A 37 1.50 2.76 15.74
N TYR A 38 2.59 3.03 15.02
CA TYR A 38 3.75 2.16 14.90
C TYR A 38 4.97 2.62 15.70
N SER A 39 4.90 3.75 16.39
CA SER A 39 6.03 4.41 17.06
C SER A 39 6.56 3.64 18.28
N CYS A 40 5.79 2.70 18.83
CA CYS A 40 6.20 1.87 19.96
C CYS A 40 7.22 0.76 19.60
N ASN A 41 7.40 0.43 18.31
CA ASN A 41 8.17 -0.73 17.84
C ASN A 41 9.25 -0.35 16.81
N LEU A 42 10.07 0.65 17.14
CA LEU A 42 11.10 1.19 16.25
C LEU A 42 12.31 0.25 16.04
N ASN A 43 12.09 -1.04 15.80
CA ASN A 43 13.06 -1.86 15.06
C ASN A 43 12.56 -1.93 13.60
N CYS A 44 13.32 -1.38 12.65
CA CYS A 44 12.93 -1.25 11.25
C CYS A 44 12.45 -2.56 10.60
N ASN A 45 13.05 -3.72 10.95
CA ASN A 45 12.59 -4.98 10.37
C ASN A 45 11.21 -5.39 10.93
N ASN A 46 10.99 -5.14 12.23
CA ASN A 46 9.74 -5.48 12.88
C ASN A 46 8.60 -4.53 12.46
N ILE A 47 8.90 -3.25 12.21
CA ILE A 47 7.89 -2.28 11.78
C ILE A 47 7.41 -2.58 10.36
N VAL A 48 8.33 -2.90 9.44
CA VAL A 48 8.00 -3.24 8.04
C VAL A 48 7.14 -4.50 7.98
N GLU A 49 7.49 -5.56 8.69
CA GLU A 49 6.67 -6.79 8.75
C GLU A 49 5.29 -6.54 9.39
N LYS A 50 5.21 -5.70 10.43
CA LYS A 50 3.92 -5.35 11.01
C LYS A 50 3.04 -4.56 10.03
N ILE A 51 3.62 -3.57 9.34
CA ILE A 51 2.91 -2.78 8.32
C ILE A 51 2.44 -3.70 7.19
N LYS A 52 3.30 -4.58 6.69
CA LYS A 52 2.96 -5.59 5.68
C LYS A 52 1.72 -6.39 6.09
N ASN A 53 1.72 -6.95 7.30
CA ASN A 53 0.57 -7.70 7.82
C ASN A 53 -0.69 -6.83 7.93
N ASP A 54 -0.56 -5.59 8.37
CA ASP A 54 -1.70 -4.67 8.48
C ASP A 54 -2.26 -4.23 7.12
N ILE A 55 -1.44 -4.17 6.06
CA ILE A 55 -1.90 -3.96 4.68
C ILE A 55 -2.65 -5.21 4.18
N THR A 56 -2.08 -6.40 4.39
CA THR A 56 -2.68 -7.69 4.00
C THR A 56 -4.04 -7.89 4.68
N ASP A 57 -4.12 -7.64 5.98
CA ASP A 57 -5.34 -7.75 6.78
C ASP A 57 -6.33 -6.58 6.56
N SER A 58 -6.01 -5.62 5.70
CA SER A 58 -6.83 -4.41 5.45
C SER A 58 -7.14 -3.63 6.74
N LYS A 59 -6.17 -3.60 7.66
CA LYS A 59 -6.16 -2.78 8.88
C LYS A 59 -5.70 -1.35 8.61
N ILE A 60 -4.94 -1.11 7.54
CA ILE A 60 -4.59 0.22 7.06
C ILE A 60 -4.84 0.36 5.55
N MET A 61 -5.11 1.59 5.11
CA MET A 61 -5.37 1.98 3.71
C MET A 61 -4.35 3.00 3.19
N LEU A 62 -3.65 3.65 4.11
CA LEU A 62 -2.62 4.65 3.84
C LEU A 62 -1.64 4.66 5.02
N LEU A 63 -0.38 4.92 4.73
CA LEU A 63 0.68 5.10 5.73
C LEU A 63 1.22 6.54 5.68
N ILE A 64 1.31 7.17 6.84
CA ILE A 64 1.98 8.46 7.03
C ILE A 64 3.29 8.15 7.79
N ILE A 65 4.40 8.64 7.28
CA ILE A 65 5.74 8.42 7.85
C ILE A 65 6.39 9.77 8.09
N ASP A 66 6.87 10.01 9.31
CA ASP A 66 7.81 11.10 9.52
C ASP A 66 9.15 10.80 8.85
N ASN A 67 9.70 11.78 8.14
CA ASN A 67 10.97 11.61 7.46
C ASN A 67 12.15 11.40 8.41
N LYS A 68 12.08 11.91 9.65
CA LYS A 68 13.21 11.90 10.58
C LYS A 68 12.83 11.31 11.93
N LEU A 69 12.87 9.99 12.00
CA LEU A 69 12.50 9.23 13.19
C LEU A 69 13.70 9.07 14.15
N LEU A 70 13.56 9.43 15.42
CA LEU A 70 14.56 9.15 16.44
C LEU A 70 14.23 7.87 17.22
N VAL A 71 15.14 6.89 17.12
CA VAL A 71 15.00 5.57 17.69
C VAL A 71 16.18 5.26 18.60
N LYS A 72 15.99 5.26 19.93
CA LYS A 72 17.09 4.92 20.88
C LYS A 72 18.40 5.64 20.53
N ASP A 73 18.29 6.95 20.27
CA ASP A 73 19.38 7.85 19.87
C ASP A 73 19.98 7.60 18.47
N LYS A 74 19.32 6.81 17.61
CA LYS A 74 19.65 6.65 16.19
C LYS A 74 18.60 7.31 15.31
N CYS A 75 19.06 8.10 14.35
CA CYS A 75 18.21 8.66 13.31
C CYS A 75 17.89 7.58 12.27
N VAL A 76 16.61 7.24 12.12
CA VAL A 76 16.09 6.41 11.03
C VAL A 76 15.42 7.34 10.02
N ILE A 77 15.76 7.17 8.75
CA ILE A 77 15.19 8.00 7.68
C ILE A 77 13.89 7.34 7.22
N GLY A 78 12.79 8.10 7.25
CA GLY A 78 11.47 7.64 6.85
C GLY A 78 11.39 7.17 5.39
N THR A 79 12.19 7.77 4.49
CA THR A 79 12.30 7.31 3.10
C THR A 79 12.82 5.87 2.97
N SER A 80 13.66 5.39 3.90
CA SER A 80 14.10 4.00 3.89
C SER A 80 12.94 3.03 4.18
N ILE A 81 12.02 3.40 5.08
CA ILE A 81 10.81 2.61 5.34
C ILE A 81 9.88 2.66 4.11
N TYR A 82 9.72 3.85 3.50
CA TYR A 82 8.96 4.01 2.26
C TYR A 82 9.45 3.05 1.17
N GLU A 83 10.76 2.99 0.93
CA GLU A 83 11.36 2.11 -0.08
C GLU A 83 11.06 0.63 0.19
N GLU A 84 11.19 0.17 1.43
CA GLU A 84 10.88 -1.21 1.81
C GLU A 84 9.39 -1.54 1.60
N ILE A 85 8.48 -0.63 1.96
CA ILE A 85 7.04 -0.82 1.68
C ILE A 85 6.77 -0.87 0.18
N LYS A 86 7.41 -0.02 -0.63
CA LYS A 86 7.24 -0.01 -2.08
C LYS A 86 7.78 -1.25 -2.78
N LYS A 87 8.78 -1.94 -2.22
CA LYS A 87 9.23 -3.25 -2.70
C LYS A 87 8.19 -4.36 -2.45
N ILE A 88 7.43 -4.24 -1.36
CA ILE A 88 6.42 -5.24 -0.97
C ILE A 88 5.10 -5.00 -1.69
N THR A 89 4.68 -3.73 -1.80
CA THR A 89 3.42 -3.32 -2.45
C THR A 89 3.60 -1.93 -3.09
N SER A 90 3.89 -1.93 -4.39
CA SER A 90 4.27 -0.73 -5.14
C SER A 90 3.21 0.37 -5.11
N ASP A 91 1.93 0.00 -5.12
CA ASP A 91 0.82 0.93 -5.28
C ASP A 91 0.18 1.32 -3.94
N PHE A 92 0.70 0.79 -2.82
CA PHE A 92 0.19 1.15 -1.50
C PHE A 92 0.40 2.64 -1.19
N PRO A 93 -0.62 3.38 -0.72
CA PRO A 93 -0.48 4.81 -0.44
C PRO A 93 0.45 5.11 0.73
N VAL A 94 1.49 5.88 0.46
CA VAL A 94 2.42 6.36 1.50
C VAL A 94 2.60 7.87 1.34
N ILE A 95 2.58 8.60 2.45
CA ILE A 95 2.84 10.03 2.55
C ILE A 95 4.02 10.22 3.50
N ILE A 96 4.98 11.02 3.10
CA ILE A 96 6.07 11.47 3.96
C ILE A 96 5.67 12.83 4.54
N MET A 97 5.67 12.97 5.86
CA MET A 97 5.53 14.25 6.54
C MET A 97 6.90 14.70 7.07
N THR A 98 7.22 15.98 6.93
CA THR A 98 8.53 16.50 7.36
C THR A 98 8.45 17.98 7.73
N ASN A 99 9.29 18.40 8.68
CA ASN A 99 9.62 19.81 8.94
C ASN A 99 10.77 20.31 8.05
N TYR A 100 11.52 19.40 7.41
CA TYR A 100 12.71 19.68 6.60
C TYR A 100 12.51 19.21 5.16
N ARG A 101 11.88 20.05 4.34
CA ARG A 101 11.54 19.72 2.95
C ARG A 101 12.77 19.40 2.09
N ASP A 102 13.84 20.18 2.25
CA ASP A 102 15.05 20.06 1.43
C ASP A 102 15.79 18.73 1.65
N GLU A 103 15.53 18.03 2.75
CA GLU A 103 16.12 16.71 3.02
C GLU A 103 15.27 15.56 2.45
N ALA A 104 13.94 15.72 2.42
CA ALA A 104 13.04 14.74 1.82
C ALA A 104 13.10 14.75 0.28
N TYR A 105 13.29 15.92 -0.34
CA TYR A 105 13.44 16.05 -1.80
C TYR A 105 14.80 15.55 -2.34
N LYS A 106 15.75 15.18 -1.48
CA LYS A 106 17.02 14.56 -1.90
C LYS A 106 16.88 13.07 -2.23
N SER A 107 15.76 12.46 -1.87
CA SER A 107 15.46 11.08 -2.23
C SER A 107 14.79 11.04 -3.59
N ASP A 108 15.51 10.55 -4.62
CA ASP A 108 14.97 10.35 -5.98
C ASP A 108 13.77 9.40 -6.03
N TYR A 109 13.51 8.67 -4.93
CA TYR A 109 12.47 7.65 -4.83
C TYR A 109 11.10 8.16 -4.37
N VAL A 110 11.00 9.38 -3.84
CA VAL A 110 9.72 9.89 -3.28
C VAL A 110 9.16 10.98 -4.19
N ASP A 111 7.95 10.75 -4.69
CA ASP A 111 7.17 11.76 -5.42
C ASP A 111 6.98 13.02 -4.54
N PRO A 112 7.42 14.21 -5.01
CA PRO A 112 7.25 15.47 -4.29
C PRO A 112 5.83 15.75 -3.82
N ASP A 113 4.82 15.28 -4.57
CA ASP A 113 3.41 15.46 -4.21
C ASP A 113 2.97 14.59 -3.02
N LYS A 114 3.82 13.65 -2.58
CA LYS A 114 3.65 12.82 -1.39
C LYS A 114 4.45 13.33 -0.19
N VAL A 115 5.15 14.45 -0.32
CA VAL A 115 5.91 15.09 0.78
C VAL A 115 5.12 16.27 1.34
N TYR A 116 4.66 16.12 2.58
CA TYR A 116 3.82 17.08 3.27
C TYR A 116 4.61 17.83 4.34
N ASP A 117 4.35 19.12 4.44
CA ASP A 117 4.97 20.02 5.40
C ASP A 117 4.15 20.04 6.68
N LYS A 118 4.76 19.57 7.77
CA LYS A 118 4.10 19.45 9.07
C LYS A 118 3.64 20.80 9.59
N GLU A 119 4.50 21.82 9.60
CA GLU A 119 4.16 23.15 10.10
C GLU A 119 2.92 23.72 9.39
N LYS A 120 2.92 23.72 8.05
CA LYS A 120 1.76 24.21 7.27
C LYS A 120 0.54 23.32 7.42
N PHE A 121 0.73 22.01 7.54
CA PHE A 121 -0.37 21.07 7.74
C PHE A 121 -1.08 21.32 9.08
N PHE A 122 -0.32 21.58 10.15
CA PHE A 122 -0.88 21.83 11.49
C PHE A 122 -1.58 23.19 11.62
N MET A 123 -1.25 24.17 10.77
CA MET A 123 -1.92 25.49 10.74
C MET A 123 -3.39 25.43 10.33
N ASN A 124 -3.87 24.30 9.79
CA ASN A 124 -5.25 24.10 9.38
C ASN A 124 -5.77 25.14 8.35
N GLY A 125 -4.89 25.58 7.46
CA GLY A 125 -5.18 26.54 6.39
C GLY A 125 -5.56 25.87 5.06
N GLU A 126 -5.49 26.63 3.96
CA GLU A 126 -5.78 26.10 2.60
C GLU A 126 -4.86 24.93 2.22
N TYR A 127 -3.58 24.99 2.60
CA TYR A 127 -2.65 23.87 2.42
C TYR A 127 -3.16 22.59 3.07
N THR A 128 -3.65 22.67 4.31
CA THR A 128 -4.20 21.53 5.04
C THR A 128 -5.42 20.97 4.32
N LYS A 129 -6.36 21.83 3.90
CA LYS A 129 -7.57 21.39 3.19
C LYS A 129 -7.23 20.63 1.90
N GLU A 130 -6.29 21.16 1.13
CA GLU A 130 -5.81 20.51 -0.10
C GLU A 130 -5.22 19.12 0.21
N LYS A 131 -4.33 19.04 1.21
CA LYS A 131 -3.66 17.78 1.60
C LYS A 131 -4.62 16.78 2.21
N ILE A 132 -5.60 17.21 2.99
CA ILE A 132 -6.68 16.34 3.50
C ILE A 132 -7.52 15.79 2.34
N ASN A 133 -7.87 16.62 1.36
CA ASN A 133 -8.60 16.14 0.20
C ASN A 133 -7.76 15.14 -0.62
N SER A 134 -6.46 15.37 -0.75
CA SER A 134 -5.52 14.44 -1.38
C SER A 134 -5.42 13.10 -0.63
N ILE A 135 -5.30 13.11 0.70
CA ILE A 135 -5.36 11.91 1.56
C ILE A 135 -6.64 11.12 1.28
N ARG A 136 -7.78 11.81 1.31
CA ARG A 136 -9.10 11.20 1.09
C ARG A 136 -9.21 10.56 -0.29
N LEU A 137 -8.91 11.31 -1.35
CA LEU A 137 -8.99 10.83 -2.73
C LEU A 137 -8.02 9.67 -2.97
N THR A 138 -6.82 9.73 -2.40
CA THR A 138 -5.83 8.65 -2.53
C THR A 138 -6.35 7.34 -1.93
N MET A 139 -6.91 7.38 -0.71
CA MET A 139 -7.50 6.19 -0.08
C MET A 139 -8.72 5.67 -0.83
N GLU A 140 -9.58 6.56 -1.34
CA GLU A 140 -10.76 6.17 -2.13
C GLU A 140 -10.36 5.48 -3.43
N ASN A 141 -9.41 6.05 -4.17
CA ASN A 141 -8.94 5.51 -5.45
C ASN A 141 -8.23 4.17 -5.25
N TYR A 142 -7.31 4.08 -4.29
CA TYR A 142 -6.60 2.85 -3.99
C TYR A 142 -7.56 1.71 -3.64
N ASN A 143 -8.51 1.94 -2.72
CA ASN A 143 -9.47 0.91 -2.33
C ASN A 143 -10.43 0.54 -3.46
N LYS A 144 -10.85 1.52 -4.27
CA LYS A 144 -11.72 1.26 -5.41
C LYS A 144 -11.03 0.30 -6.39
N ILE A 145 -9.83 0.64 -6.84
CA ILE A 145 -9.05 -0.16 -7.79
C ILE A 145 -8.75 -1.54 -7.22
N LYS A 146 -8.24 -1.61 -5.97
CA LYS A 146 -7.98 -2.88 -5.27
C LYS A 146 -9.21 -3.78 -5.26
N ASN A 147 -10.37 -3.24 -4.89
CA ASN A 147 -11.60 -4.03 -4.80
C ASN A 147 -12.13 -4.44 -6.18
N GLU A 148 -11.98 -3.61 -7.21
CA GLU A 148 -12.37 -3.94 -8.59
C GLU A 148 -11.55 -5.13 -9.11
N ILE A 149 -10.23 -5.11 -8.94
CA ILE A 149 -9.33 -6.18 -9.38
C ILE A 149 -9.62 -7.49 -8.62
N ILE A 150 -9.74 -7.43 -7.28
CA ILE A 150 -10.06 -8.62 -6.46
C ILE A 150 -11.44 -9.19 -6.83
N SER A 151 -12.44 -8.34 -7.09
CA SER A 151 -13.77 -8.79 -7.48
C SER A 151 -13.78 -9.44 -8.86
N ARG A 152 -13.02 -8.88 -9.81
CA ARG A 152 -12.83 -9.45 -11.14
C ARG A 152 -12.17 -10.83 -11.05
N GLN A 153 -11.11 -10.95 -10.26
CA GLN A 153 -10.43 -12.23 -10.06
C GLN A 153 -11.37 -13.30 -9.49
N LYS A 154 -12.13 -12.98 -8.44
CA LYS A 154 -13.10 -13.92 -7.85
C LYS A 154 -14.12 -14.40 -8.89
N LYS A 155 -14.65 -13.49 -9.71
CA LYS A 155 -15.58 -13.83 -10.78
C LYS A 155 -14.96 -14.84 -11.76
N ILE A 156 -13.72 -14.62 -12.20
CA ILE A 156 -13.06 -15.52 -13.16
C ILE A 156 -12.75 -16.88 -12.50
N ILE A 157 -12.40 -16.91 -11.22
CA ILE A 157 -12.22 -18.16 -10.45
C ILE A 157 -13.53 -18.95 -10.36
N ASP A 158 -14.64 -18.29 -10.03
CA ASP A 158 -15.97 -18.93 -9.97
C ASP A 158 -16.38 -19.51 -11.33
N GLU A 159 -16.07 -18.78 -12.40
CA GLU A 159 -16.32 -19.24 -13.76
C GLU A 159 -15.42 -20.43 -14.16
N TYR A 160 -14.13 -20.38 -13.81
CA TYR A 160 -13.15 -21.46 -14.06
C TYR A 160 -13.55 -22.75 -13.35
N THR A 161 -13.94 -22.66 -12.07
CA THR A 161 -14.36 -23.82 -11.25
C THR A 161 -15.66 -24.46 -11.74
N SER A 162 -16.51 -23.70 -12.45
CA SER A 162 -17.79 -24.16 -12.98
C SER A 162 -17.70 -24.75 -14.40
N GLN A 163 -16.54 -24.72 -15.05
CA GLN A 163 -16.38 -25.09 -16.46
C GLN A 163 -16.04 -26.57 -16.70
N LYS A 164 -16.55 -27.11 -17.81
CA LYS A 164 -16.30 -28.49 -18.26
C LYS A 164 -15.42 -28.60 -19.52
N ASN A 165 -15.11 -27.48 -20.18
CA ASN A 165 -14.33 -27.41 -21.41
C ASN A 165 -12.87 -27.03 -21.11
N ALA A 166 -11.91 -27.77 -21.67
CA ALA A 166 -10.49 -27.61 -21.38
C ALA A 166 -9.83 -26.39 -22.06
N ALA A 167 -10.30 -25.96 -23.24
CA ALA A 167 -9.74 -24.80 -23.94
C ALA A 167 -10.06 -23.49 -23.22
N ASP A 168 -11.34 -23.27 -22.87
CA ASP A 168 -11.78 -22.09 -22.11
C ASP A 168 -11.17 -22.04 -20.69
N ALA A 169 -10.79 -23.20 -20.14
CA ALA A 169 -10.12 -23.28 -18.84
C ALA A 169 -8.71 -22.68 -18.88
N GLN A 170 -7.97 -22.82 -19.98
CA GLN A 170 -6.63 -22.29 -20.11
C GLN A 170 -6.63 -20.76 -20.26
N GLU A 171 -7.56 -20.20 -21.03
CA GLU A 171 -7.72 -18.75 -21.19
C GLU A 171 -8.01 -18.07 -19.86
N LYS A 172 -8.94 -18.61 -19.07
CA LYS A 172 -9.26 -18.08 -17.74
C LYS A 172 -8.13 -18.26 -16.75
N LEU A 173 -7.36 -19.34 -16.85
CA LEU A 173 -6.16 -19.50 -16.04
C LEU A 173 -5.18 -18.36 -16.31
N ASN A 174 -4.93 -18.02 -17.59
CA ASN A 174 -4.05 -16.90 -17.94
C ASN A 174 -4.58 -15.56 -17.42
N GLU A 175 -5.89 -15.30 -17.51
CA GLU A 175 -6.47 -14.07 -16.97
C GLU A 175 -6.32 -13.99 -15.43
N ILE A 176 -6.45 -15.12 -14.72
CA ILE A 176 -6.17 -15.20 -13.28
C ILE A 176 -4.70 -14.86 -12.99
N LEU A 177 -3.75 -15.31 -13.83
CA LEU A 177 -2.32 -15.00 -13.67
C LEU A 177 -2.04 -13.50 -13.75
N GLU A 178 -2.60 -12.86 -14.77
CA GLU A 178 -2.42 -11.42 -14.98
C GLU A 178 -2.98 -10.62 -13.81
N LEU A 179 -4.18 -11.00 -13.33
CA LEU A 179 -4.79 -10.37 -12.16
C LEU A 179 -4.01 -10.64 -10.87
N ASP A 180 -3.44 -11.84 -10.69
CA ASP A 180 -2.57 -12.13 -9.54
C ASP A 180 -1.34 -11.21 -9.51
N LEU A 181 -0.70 -10.99 -10.68
CA LEU A 181 0.41 -10.05 -10.80
C LEU A 181 -0.02 -8.61 -10.53
N GLU A 182 -1.23 -8.23 -10.94
CA GLU A 182 -1.77 -6.90 -10.67
C GLU A 182 -2.11 -6.71 -9.18
N ILE A 183 -2.72 -7.69 -8.53
CA ILE A 183 -3.07 -7.66 -7.10
C ILE A 183 -1.82 -7.50 -6.23
N LYS A 184 -0.67 -8.09 -6.61
CA LYS A 184 0.60 -7.93 -5.89
C LYS A 184 1.04 -6.47 -5.76
N LYS A 185 0.63 -5.58 -6.66
CA LYS A 185 0.91 -4.15 -6.55
C LYS A 185 0.18 -3.52 -5.35
N TYR A 186 -1.00 -4.03 -5.03
CA TYR A 186 -1.91 -3.49 -4.01
C TYR A 186 -1.86 -4.23 -2.68
N THR A 187 -1.49 -5.50 -2.65
CA THR A 187 -1.48 -6.31 -1.42
C THR A 187 -0.19 -7.12 -1.36
N PRO A 188 0.48 -7.20 -0.18
CA PRO A 188 1.56 -8.15 0.03
C PRO A 188 0.99 -9.57 -0.05
N VAL A 189 1.20 -10.23 -1.18
CA VAL A 189 0.78 -11.63 -1.39
C VAL A 189 2.03 -12.51 -1.34
N GLU A 190 2.20 -13.28 -0.25
CA GLU A 190 3.30 -14.24 -0.13
C GLU A 190 3.12 -15.46 -1.04
N THR A 191 1.87 -15.87 -1.29
CA THR A 191 1.55 -17.02 -2.12
C THR A 191 0.45 -16.70 -3.14
N SER A 192 0.71 -16.90 -4.43
CA SER A 192 -0.31 -16.70 -5.47
C SER A 192 -1.41 -17.76 -5.36
N TYR A 193 -2.60 -17.46 -5.90
CA TYR A 193 -3.71 -18.42 -5.93
C TYR A 193 -3.32 -19.70 -6.70
N LEU A 194 -2.37 -19.57 -7.63
CA LEU A 194 -1.70 -20.69 -8.31
C LEU A 194 -0.97 -21.64 -7.37
N GLU A 195 -0.22 -21.15 -6.39
CA GLU A 195 0.53 -22.04 -5.49
C GLU A 195 -0.40 -22.89 -4.63
N GLN A 196 -1.62 -22.41 -4.40
CA GLN A 196 -2.69 -23.15 -3.73
C GLN A 196 -3.42 -24.13 -4.67
N LEU A 197 -3.48 -23.84 -5.97
CA LEU A 197 -4.20 -24.64 -6.99
C LEU A 197 -3.31 -25.60 -7.78
N ILE A 198 -1.99 -25.42 -7.76
CA ILE A 198 -1.08 -26.08 -8.67
C ILE A 198 -0.21 -27.10 -7.93
N SER A 199 -0.44 -28.38 -8.26
CA SER A 199 0.57 -29.42 -8.09
C SER A 199 1.88 -28.97 -8.78
N PRO A 200 3.07 -29.10 -8.17
CA PRO A 200 4.36 -28.54 -8.64
C PRO A 200 4.66 -28.67 -10.14
N ASN A 201 4.12 -29.70 -10.80
CA ASN A 201 4.29 -29.92 -12.24
C ASN A 201 3.64 -28.87 -13.16
N ARG A 202 2.58 -28.14 -12.77
CA ARG A 202 1.98 -27.11 -13.66
C ARG A 202 2.66 -25.74 -13.56
N VAL A 203 3.31 -25.42 -12.44
CA VAL A 203 4.09 -24.17 -12.30
C VAL A 203 5.25 -24.18 -13.29
N LYS A 204 5.90 -25.33 -13.45
CA LYS A 204 6.96 -25.53 -14.44
C LYS A 204 6.45 -25.29 -15.86
N HIS A 205 5.26 -25.82 -16.17
CA HIS A 205 4.66 -25.64 -17.49
C HIS A 205 4.29 -24.19 -17.82
N VAL A 206 3.87 -23.41 -16.80
CA VAL A 206 3.59 -21.97 -16.95
C VAL A 206 4.88 -21.16 -17.12
N PHE A 207 5.93 -21.49 -16.38
CA PHE A 207 7.25 -20.88 -16.57
C PHE A 207 7.83 -21.17 -17.95
N ASP A 208 7.67 -22.41 -18.43
CA ASP A 208 8.12 -22.82 -19.76
C ASP A 208 7.35 -22.05 -20.86
N LEU A 209 6.03 -21.85 -20.71
CA LEU A 209 5.22 -21.05 -21.65
C LEU A 209 5.61 -19.56 -21.66
N LEU A 210 5.88 -18.96 -20.51
CA LEU A 210 6.34 -17.57 -20.43
C LEU A 210 7.72 -17.39 -21.06
N LYS A 211 8.59 -18.40 -20.93
CA LYS A 211 9.90 -18.40 -21.54
C LYS A 211 9.82 -18.54 -23.06
N GLU A 212 8.97 -19.44 -23.55
CA GLU A 212 8.70 -19.59 -25.00
C GLU A 212 8.14 -18.31 -25.61
N MET A 213 7.24 -17.59 -24.92
CA MET A 213 6.74 -16.30 -25.41
C MET A 213 7.82 -15.22 -25.49
N ASN A 214 8.76 -15.20 -24.56
CA ASN A 214 9.85 -14.21 -24.54
C ASN A 214 10.89 -14.52 -25.62
N ASP A 215 11.20 -15.80 -25.83
CA ASP A 215 12.10 -16.26 -26.89
C ASP A 215 11.49 -16.07 -28.31
N MET A 216 10.17 -15.84 -28.41
CA MET A 216 9.47 -15.49 -29.65
C MET A 216 9.37 -13.98 -29.91
N LEU A 217 9.73 -13.15 -28.92
CA LEU A 217 9.70 -11.69 -29.00
C LEU A 217 11.10 -11.07 -29.21
N ASP A 218 12.16 -11.87 -29.08
CA ASP A 218 13.53 -11.60 -29.53
C ASP A 218 13.78 -12.15 -30.95
#